data_AF-A0A089IZP9-F1
#
_entry.id   AF-A0A089IZP9-F1
#
_cell.length_a   1.000
_cell.length_b   1.000
_cell.length_c   1.000
_cell.angle_alpha   90.00
_cell.angle_beta   90.00
_cell.angle_gamma   90.00
#
_symmetry.space_group_name_H-M   'P 1'
#
loop_
_entity.id
_entity.type
_entity.pdbx_description
1 polymer ?
#
loop_
_entity_poly.entity_id
_entity_poly.type
_entity_poly.pdbx_seq_one_letter_code
_entity_poly.pdbx_strand_id
1 'polypeptide(L)'
;MSNWIIAAIFYTFIIGWSFSFIYRFRSAVTGTMAMISPMASGMIAGFGSGTIIGAGFSSNIFLSLLLSVLTGILAGGIIGSVIHIGAFLNGALSGMMAGLMGAMLIVMLPSSEWNRVIFIFMAACGFLQFVHTLMLQGQIEESVLKRSPWIFRTPFLMFLAIAAFIFLYSTGSSPNTIIPSPKHPNHSMMNMK
;
A
#
# COMPACT_ATOMS: atom_id res chain seq x y z
N MET A 1 8.44 -14.36 10.57
CA MET A 1 9.30 -13.78 9.52
C MET A 1 8.71 -13.90 8.11
N SER A 2 8.03 -15.01 7.75
CA SER A 2 7.44 -15.22 6.41
C SER A 2 6.51 -14.08 5.91
N ASN A 3 5.66 -13.52 6.79
CA ASN A 3 4.60 -12.58 6.39
C ASN A 3 5.11 -11.24 5.84
N TRP A 4 6.30 -10.77 6.24
CA TRP A 4 6.89 -9.52 5.73
C TRP A 4 7.37 -9.66 4.30
N ILE A 5 7.94 -10.82 3.96
CA ILE A 5 8.46 -11.11 2.62
C ILE A 5 7.28 -11.17 1.65
N ILE A 6 6.19 -11.82 2.05
CA ILE A 6 4.95 -11.91 1.26
C ILE A 6 4.37 -10.51 1.01
N ALA A 7 4.33 -9.65 2.05
CA ALA A 7 3.88 -8.27 1.92
C ALA A 7 4.77 -7.44 0.98
N ALA A 8 6.09 -7.58 1.08
CA ALA A 8 7.04 -6.88 0.22
C ALA A 8 6.91 -7.30 -1.27
N ILE A 9 6.79 -8.61 -1.52
CA ILE A 9 6.58 -9.15 -2.88
C ILE A 9 5.27 -8.62 -3.47
N PHE A 10 4.18 -8.72 -2.71
CA PHE A 10 2.88 -8.21 -3.15
C PHE A 10 2.92 -6.71 -3.45
N TYR A 11 3.60 -5.94 -2.61
CA TYR A 11 3.75 -4.50 -2.76
C TYR A 11 4.53 -4.11 -4.02
N THR A 12 5.69 -4.75 -4.26
CA THR A 12 6.48 -4.53 -5.49
C THR A 12 5.70 -4.90 -6.75
N PHE A 13 4.90 -5.96 -6.69
CA PHE A 13 4.02 -6.36 -7.78
C PHE A 13 2.97 -5.29 -8.10
N ILE A 14 2.27 -4.76 -7.08
CA ILE A 14 1.26 -3.70 -7.27
C ILE A 14 1.87 -2.44 -7.87
N ILE A 15 3.04 -2.02 -7.38
CA ILE A 15 3.71 -0.81 -7.90
C ILE A 15 4.18 -1.03 -9.33
N GLY A 16 4.84 -2.16 -9.60
CA GLY A 16 5.33 -2.49 -10.94
C GLY A 16 4.20 -2.59 -11.96
N TRP A 17 3.07 -3.17 -11.55
CA TRP A 17 1.86 -3.20 -12.35
C TRP A 17 1.33 -1.81 -12.68
N SER A 18 1.21 -0.97 -11.65
CA SER A 18 0.67 0.39 -11.77
C SER A 18 1.56 1.27 -12.65
N PHE A 19 2.87 1.19 -12.46
CA PHE A 19 3.85 1.86 -13.31
C PHE A 19 3.74 1.39 -14.77
N SER A 20 3.63 0.07 -14.99
CA SER A 20 3.49 -0.49 -16.34
C SER A 20 2.20 -0.02 -17.02
N PHE A 21 1.09 0.06 -16.28
CA PHE A 21 -0.18 0.56 -16.78
C PHE A 21 -0.05 2.03 -17.21
N ILE A 22 0.48 2.89 -16.33
CA ILE A 22 0.65 4.32 -16.60
C ILE A 22 1.61 4.56 -17.77
N TYR A 23 2.72 3.82 -17.81
CA TYR A 23 3.70 3.91 -18.89
C TYR A 23 3.09 3.52 -20.24
N ARG A 24 2.28 2.46 -20.28
CA ARG A 24 1.66 1.96 -21.51
C ARG A 24 0.54 2.87 -22.02
N PHE A 25 -0.27 3.43 -21.13
CA PHE A 25 -1.43 4.24 -21.49
C PHE A 25 -1.20 5.75 -21.41
N ARG A 26 0.07 6.21 -21.29
CA ARG A 26 0.44 7.64 -21.17
C ARG A 26 -0.21 8.57 -22.20
N SER A 27 -0.50 8.08 -23.41
CA SER A 27 -1.08 8.87 -24.49
C SER A 27 -2.60 8.98 -24.43
N ALA A 28 -3.28 8.13 -23.66
CA ALA A 28 -4.73 8.12 -23.49
C ALA A 28 -5.18 8.82 -22.20
N VAL A 29 -4.28 9.00 -21.23
CA VAL A 29 -4.58 9.68 -19.96
C VAL A 29 -4.44 11.19 -20.15
N THR A 30 -5.52 11.87 -20.49
CA THR A 30 -5.58 13.32 -20.65
C THR A 30 -6.38 14.01 -19.53
N GLY A 31 -6.11 15.30 -19.30
CA GLY A 31 -6.85 16.11 -18.32
C GLY A 31 -6.50 15.81 -16.86
N THR A 32 -7.47 15.94 -15.95
CA THR A 32 -7.27 15.83 -14.49
C THR A 32 -6.76 14.45 -14.06
N MET A 33 -7.15 13.39 -14.77
CA MET A 33 -6.71 12.02 -14.49
C MET A 33 -5.20 11.83 -14.69
N ALA A 34 -4.60 12.62 -15.59
CA ALA A 34 -3.17 12.62 -15.84
C ALA A 34 -2.37 13.13 -14.62
N MET A 35 -2.98 13.99 -13.79
CA MET A 35 -2.38 14.48 -12.55
C MET A 35 -2.71 13.60 -11.35
N ILE A 36 -3.93 13.04 -11.28
CA ILE A 36 -4.37 12.16 -10.19
C ILE A 36 -3.62 10.83 -10.21
N SER A 37 -3.29 10.31 -11.40
CA SER A 37 -2.71 8.96 -11.49
C SER A 37 -1.31 8.81 -10.90
N PRO A 38 -0.36 9.73 -11.18
CA PRO A 38 0.92 9.78 -10.50
C PRO A 38 0.80 10.05 -9.00
N MET A 39 -0.18 10.86 -8.58
CA MET A 39 -0.42 11.17 -7.18
C MET A 39 -0.86 9.93 -6.41
N ALA A 40 -1.88 9.21 -6.87
CA ALA A 40 -2.38 8.00 -6.21
C ALA A 40 -1.29 6.92 -6.14
N SER A 41 -0.60 6.68 -7.26
CA SER A 41 0.47 5.69 -7.32
C SER A 41 1.67 6.10 -6.46
N GLY A 42 1.99 7.40 -6.43
CA GLY A 42 3.01 7.99 -5.57
C GLY A 42 2.68 7.89 -4.08
N MET A 43 1.42 8.06 -3.68
CA MET A 43 1.00 7.83 -2.29
C MET A 43 1.20 6.39 -1.88
N ILE A 44 0.79 5.43 -2.71
CA ILE A 44 0.90 4.01 -2.38
C ILE A 44 2.37 3.58 -2.34
N ALA A 45 3.18 4.05 -3.30
CA ALA A 45 4.62 3.80 -3.35
C ALA A 45 5.41 4.50 -2.22
N GLY A 46 5.00 5.71 -1.85
CA GLY A 46 5.60 6.45 -0.73
C GLY A 46 5.24 5.82 0.60
N PHE A 47 3.95 5.54 0.84
CA PHE A 47 3.46 4.99 2.10
C PHE A 47 4.10 3.65 2.42
N GLY A 48 4.02 2.68 1.51
CA GLY A 48 4.56 1.35 1.79
C GLY A 48 6.09 1.32 1.88
N SER A 49 6.82 2.09 1.06
CA SER A 49 8.28 2.21 1.24
C SER A 49 8.63 2.87 2.57
N GLY A 50 7.91 3.93 2.97
CA GLY A 50 8.12 4.59 4.25
C GLY A 50 7.83 3.70 5.44
N THR A 51 6.78 2.88 5.37
CA THR A 51 6.44 1.89 6.38
C THR A 51 7.52 0.80 6.51
N ILE A 52 8.07 0.31 5.40
CA ILE A 52 9.15 -0.70 5.40
C ILE A 52 10.46 -0.10 5.95
N ILE A 53 10.82 1.10 5.52
CA ILE A 53 12.02 1.81 5.99
C ILE A 53 11.90 2.15 7.48
N GLY A 54 10.74 2.65 7.91
CA GLY A 54 10.46 2.96 9.32
C GLY A 54 10.54 1.74 10.24
N ALA A 55 10.13 0.56 9.76
CA ALA A 55 10.30 -0.70 10.49
C ALA A 55 11.77 -1.12 10.61
N GLY A 56 12.58 -0.89 9.57
CA GLY A 56 13.99 -1.27 9.54
C GLY A 56 14.92 -0.34 10.32
N PHE A 57 14.61 0.96 10.35
CA PHE A 57 15.46 2.01 10.93
C PHE A 57 14.82 2.71 12.14
N SER A 58 13.97 2.01 12.89
CA SER A 58 13.24 2.55 14.05
C SER A 58 14.14 3.18 15.13
N SER A 59 15.41 2.77 15.21
CA SER A 59 16.41 3.34 16.12
C SER A 59 16.81 4.78 15.78
N ASN A 60 16.70 5.18 14.52
CA ASN A 60 17.05 6.52 14.03
C ASN A 60 15.88 7.11 13.22
N ILE A 61 14.98 7.81 13.91
CA ILE A 61 13.79 8.43 13.33
C ILE A 61 14.15 9.40 12.19
N PHE A 62 15.19 10.22 12.39
CA PHE A 62 15.63 11.18 11.36
C PHE A 62 16.05 10.49 10.06
N LEU A 63 16.83 9.40 10.16
CA LEU A 63 17.32 8.65 9.01
C LEU A 63 16.17 7.91 8.32
N SER A 64 15.25 7.34 9.10
CA SER A 64 14.01 6.73 8.58
C SER A 64 13.19 7.73 7.76
N LEU A 65 12.98 8.94 8.29
CA LEU A 65 12.19 9.97 7.61
C LEU A 65 12.88 10.45 6.33
N LEU A 66 14.19 10.70 6.38
CA LEU A 66 14.95 11.17 5.22
C LEU A 66 14.91 10.15 4.07
N LEU A 67 15.16 8.88 4.38
CA LEU A 67 15.10 7.81 3.37
C LEU A 67 13.68 7.62 2.84
N SER A 68 12.66 7.66 3.70
CA SER A 68 11.26 7.49 3.29
C SER A 68 10.76 8.61 2.40
N VAL A 69 11.16 9.85 2.70
CA VAL A 69 10.86 11.01 1.85
C VAL A 69 11.57 10.88 0.51
N LEU A 70 12.85 10.52 0.50
CA LEU A 70 13.62 10.37 -0.73
C LEU A 70 13.04 9.27 -1.63
N THR A 71 12.70 8.10 -1.08
CA THR A 71 12.07 7.02 -1.85
C THR A 71 10.67 7.40 -2.32
N GLY A 72 9.89 8.11 -1.50
CA GLY A 72 8.57 8.60 -1.89
C GLY A 72 8.61 9.61 -3.04
N ILE A 73 9.52 10.58 -2.99
CA ILE A 73 9.74 11.57 -4.05
C ILE A 73 10.17 10.87 -5.34
N LEU A 74 11.15 9.97 -5.26
CA LEU A 74 11.68 9.28 -6.43
C LEU A 74 10.60 8.39 -7.06
N ALA A 75 9.89 7.59 -6.27
CA ALA A 75 8.85 6.72 -6.78
C ALA A 75 7.70 7.52 -7.43
N GLY A 76 7.14 8.51 -6.74
CA GLY A 76 6.06 9.35 -7.28
C GLY A 76 6.50 10.22 -8.45
N GLY A 77 7.72 10.75 -8.39
CA GLY A 77 8.32 11.58 -9.44
C GLY A 77 8.58 10.78 -10.72
N ILE A 78 9.17 9.59 -10.64
CA ILE A 78 9.42 8.73 -11.81
C ILE A 78 8.12 8.35 -12.50
N ILE A 79 7.06 8.06 -11.75
CA ILE A 79 5.73 7.77 -12.33
C ILE A 79 5.17 9.00 -13.03
N GLY A 80 5.28 10.19 -12.42
CA GLY A 80 4.76 11.44 -12.98
C GLY A 80 5.56 12.00 -14.14
N SER A 81 6.87 11.79 -14.18
CA SER A 81 7.75 12.29 -15.25
C SER A 81 7.44 11.68 -16.61
N VAL A 82 6.82 10.50 -16.64
CA VAL A 82 6.40 9.83 -17.88
C VAL A 82 5.27 10.58 -18.59
N ILE A 83 4.53 11.45 -17.89
CA ILE A 83 3.37 12.16 -18.43
C ILE A 83 3.71 13.63 -18.75
N HIS A 84 3.90 14.48 -17.73
CA HIS A 84 4.23 15.90 -17.87
C HIS A 84 4.76 16.48 -16.54
N ILE A 85 5.26 17.72 -16.54
CA ILE A 85 5.87 18.34 -15.35
C ILE A 85 4.90 18.53 -14.17
N GLY A 86 3.63 18.83 -14.44
CA GLY A 86 2.59 18.94 -13.42
C GLY A 86 2.30 17.59 -12.73
N ALA A 87 2.22 16.52 -13.51
CA ALA A 87 2.14 15.14 -13.04
C ALA A 87 3.36 14.73 -12.19
N PHE A 88 4.57 15.12 -12.60
CA PHE A 88 5.79 14.92 -11.80
C PHE A 88 5.69 15.58 -10.44
N LEU A 89 5.30 16.86 -10.40
CA LEU A 89 5.22 17.62 -9.15
C LEU A 89 4.16 17.02 -8.22
N ASN A 90 2.98 16.68 -8.76
CA ASN A 90 1.89 16.09 -7.99
C ASN A 90 2.28 14.70 -7.44
N GLY A 91 2.94 13.87 -8.24
CA GLY A 91 3.45 12.57 -7.80
C GLY A 91 4.54 12.69 -6.73
N ALA A 92 5.52 13.57 -6.94
CA ALA A 92 6.65 13.76 -6.02
C ALA A 92 6.21 14.32 -4.65
N LEU A 93 5.39 15.37 -4.63
CA LEU A 93 4.88 15.97 -3.39
C LEU A 93 3.99 14.99 -2.63
N SER A 94 3.12 14.28 -3.35
CA SER A 94 2.25 13.28 -2.77
C SER A 94 3.02 12.08 -2.21
N GLY A 95 4.06 11.63 -2.92
CA GLY A 95 4.95 10.56 -2.46
C GLY A 95 5.77 10.95 -1.24
N MET A 96 6.28 12.20 -1.20
CA MET A 96 6.92 12.77 -0.01
C MET A 96 5.99 12.71 1.21
N MET A 97 4.76 13.23 1.07
CA MET A 97 3.79 13.25 2.16
C MET A 97 3.45 11.83 2.65
N ALA A 98 3.22 10.90 1.72
CA ALA A 98 2.90 9.53 2.05
C ALA A 98 4.07 8.77 2.70
N GLY A 99 5.31 9.01 2.25
CA GLY A 99 6.51 8.41 2.83
C GLY A 99 6.76 8.87 4.27
N LEU A 100 6.59 10.16 4.53
CA LEU A 100 6.69 10.71 5.88
C LEU A 100 5.65 10.08 6.81
N MET A 101 4.39 10.05 6.36
CA MET A 101 3.29 9.46 7.14
C MET A 101 3.49 7.96 7.38
N GLY A 102 3.92 7.20 6.36
CA GLY A 102 4.14 5.76 6.46
C GLY A 102 5.25 5.39 7.46
N ALA A 103 6.35 6.16 7.49
CA ALA A 103 7.45 5.96 8.42
C ALA A 103 7.04 6.34 9.86
N MET A 104 6.39 7.49 10.02
CA MET A 104 5.93 7.98 11.32
C MET A 104 4.91 7.03 11.95
N LEU A 105 4.05 6.41 11.14
CA LEU A 105 3.07 5.44 11.62
C LEU A 105 3.74 4.25 12.31
N ILE A 106 4.79 3.67 11.72
CA ILE A 106 5.47 2.52 12.31
C ILE A 106 6.29 2.88 13.53
N VAL A 107 7.00 4.01 13.48
CA VAL A 107 7.82 4.47 14.62
C VAL A 107 6.95 4.74 15.86
N MET A 108 5.73 5.23 15.67
CA MET A 108 4.81 5.53 16.78
C MET A 108 4.11 4.31 17.37
N LEU A 109 4.04 3.19 16.64
CA LEU A 109 3.35 1.99 17.11
C LEU A 109 4.30 1.03 17.83
N PRO A 110 3.80 0.29 18.85
CA PRO A 110 4.57 -0.76 19.49
C PRO A 110 4.90 -1.87 18.49
N SER A 111 6.12 -2.41 18.59
CA SER A 111 6.66 -3.41 17.65
C SER A 111 5.87 -4.72 17.60
N SER A 112 5.07 -5.02 18.63
CA SER A 112 4.14 -6.15 18.65
C SER A 112 3.03 -6.05 17.60
N GLU A 113 2.63 -4.83 17.24
CA GLU A 113 1.48 -4.58 16.35
C GLU A 113 1.89 -4.24 14.90
N TRP A 114 3.20 -4.07 14.62
CA TRP A 114 3.70 -3.68 13.31
C TRP A 114 3.15 -4.58 12.19
N ASN A 115 3.16 -5.90 12.37
CA ASN A 115 2.66 -6.83 11.34
C ASN A 115 1.20 -6.58 10.97
N ARG A 116 0.34 -6.39 11.99
CA ARG A 116 -1.11 -6.24 11.78
C ARG A 116 -1.40 -4.93 11.06
N VAL A 117 -0.73 -3.87 11.48
CA VAL A 117 -0.89 -2.53 10.93
C VAL A 117 -0.42 -2.48 9.49
N ILE A 118 0.77 -3.01 9.20
CA ILE A 118 1.31 -3.07 7.84
C ILE A 118 0.40 -3.87 6.93
N PHE A 119 -0.14 -4.99 7.41
CA PHE A 119 -1.08 -5.79 6.66
C PHE A 119 -2.36 -5.02 6.32
N ILE A 120 -2.98 -4.36 7.30
CA ILE A 120 -4.22 -3.58 7.10
C ILE A 120 -3.97 -2.45 6.09
N PHE A 121 -2.88 -1.70 6.27
CA PHE A 121 -2.55 -0.60 5.36
C PHE A 121 -2.18 -1.08 3.97
N MET A 122 -1.43 -2.18 3.81
CA MET A 122 -1.14 -2.73 2.47
C MET A 122 -2.40 -3.28 1.78
N ALA A 123 -3.31 -3.91 2.52
CA ALA A 123 -4.60 -4.33 1.98
C ALA A 123 -5.43 -3.11 1.52
N ALA A 124 -5.49 -2.04 2.34
CA ALA A 124 -6.17 -0.81 1.99
C ALA A 124 -5.53 -0.12 0.77
N CYS A 125 -4.20 0.00 0.72
CA CYS A 125 -3.47 0.53 -0.43
C CYS A 125 -3.73 -0.31 -1.70
N GLY A 126 -3.76 -1.64 -1.59
CA GLY A 126 -4.07 -2.52 -2.71
C GLY A 126 -5.50 -2.34 -3.23
N PHE A 127 -6.48 -2.22 -2.33
CA PHE A 127 -7.86 -1.91 -2.70
C PHE A 127 -7.98 -0.54 -3.38
N LEU A 128 -7.34 0.50 -2.84
CA LEU A 128 -7.32 1.83 -3.45
C LEU A 128 -6.66 1.80 -4.83
N GLN A 129 -5.57 1.03 -5.01
CA GLN A 129 -4.94 0.88 -6.32
C GLN A 129 -5.85 0.16 -7.32
N PHE A 130 -6.62 -0.82 -6.86
CA PHE A 130 -7.62 -1.50 -7.67
C PHE A 130 -8.70 -0.53 -8.15
N VAL A 131 -9.28 0.27 -7.24
CA VAL A 131 -10.26 1.30 -7.59
C VAL A 131 -9.66 2.32 -8.56
N HIS A 132 -8.44 2.77 -8.31
CA HIS A 132 -7.72 3.68 -9.19
C HIS A 132 -7.53 3.08 -10.60
N THR A 133 -7.20 1.79 -10.71
CA THR A 133 -7.08 1.09 -11.99
C THR A 133 -8.42 0.99 -12.71
N LEU A 134 -9.52 0.74 -11.99
CA LEU A 134 -10.88 0.77 -12.56
C LEU A 134 -11.23 2.16 -13.10
N MET A 135 -10.90 3.22 -12.36
CA MET A 135 -11.13 4.59 -12.81
C MET A 135 -10.32 4.90 -14.07
N LEU A 136 -9.07 4.45 -14.17
CA LEU A 136 -8.28 4.62 -15.40
C LEU A 136 -8.87 3.85 -16.58
N GLN A 137 -9.34 2.61 -16.37
CA GLN A 137 -9.98 1.82 -17.43
C GLN A 137 -11.25 2.49 -17.95
N GLY A 138 -12.05 3.12 -17.08
CA GLY A 138 -13.25 3.86 -17.48
C GLY A 138 -12.98 5.14 -18.27
N GLN A 139 -11.72 5.57 -18.39
CA GLN A 139 -11.32 6.78 -19.14
C GLN A 139 -10.58 6.44 -20.44
N ILE A 140 -10.21 5.19 -20.66
CA ILE A 140 -9.50 4.75 -21.86
C ILE A 140 -10.55 4.28 -22.88
N GLU A 141 -10.39 4.72 -24.13
CA GLU A 141 -11.24 4.30 -25.23
C GLU A 141 -11.17 2.76 -25.44
N GLU A 142 -12.32 2.10 -25.57
CA GLU A 142 -12.40 0.62 -25.64
C GLU A 142 -11.53 0.03 -26.77
N SER A 143 -11.35 0.78 -27.86
CA SER A 143 -10.55 0.41 -29.03
C SER A 143 -9.06 0.25 -28.69
N VAL A 144 -8.52 1.12 -27.83
CA VAL A 144 -7.13 1.08 -27.36
C VAL A 144 -6.97 0.01 -26.27
N LEU A 145 -7.99 -0.18 -25.43
CA LEU A 145 -7.97 -1.19 -24.37
C LEU A 145 -8.01 -2.63 -24.93
N LYS A 146 -8.82 -2.89 -25.97
CA LYS A 146 -8.90 -4.21 -26.64
C LYS A 146 -7.61 -4.64 -27.33
N ARG A 147 -6.76 -3.70 -27.73
CA ARG A 147 -5.45 -3.96 -28.36
C ARG A 147 -4.35 -4.28 -27.34
N SER A 148 -4.61 -4.02 -26.05
CA SER A 148 -3.67 -4.27 -24.95
C SER A 148 -3.67 -5.74 -24.52
N PRO A 149 -2.56 -6.28 -23.97
CA PRO A 149 -2.55 -7.65 -23.46
C PRO A 149 -3.61 -7.86 -22.38
N TRP A 150 -4.13 -9.10 -22.30
CA TRP A 150 -5.24 -9.52 -21.45
C TRP A 150 -5.10 -9.09 -19.98
N ILE A 151 -3.85 -9.04 -19.50
CA ILE A 151 -3.45 -8.60 -18.16
C ILE A 151 -4.04 -7.21 -17.81
N PHE A 152 -4.03 -6.24 -18.74
CA PHE A 152 -4.56 -4.90 -18.49
C PHE A 152 -6.05 -4.74 -18.79
N ARG A 153 -6.67 -5.77 -19.40
CA ARG A 153 -8.10 -5.80 -19.75
C ARG A 153 -8.95 -6.27 -18.58
N THR A 154 -8.43 -7.18 -17.76
CA THR A 154 -9.19 -7.78 -16.65
C THR A 154 -8.66 -7.25 -15.30
N PRO A 155 -9.33 -6.25 -14.69
CA PRO A 155 -8.99 -5.81 -13.33
C PRO A 155 -9.13 -6.96 -12.30
N PHE A 156 -9.81 -8.05 -12.70
CA PHE A 156 -9.89 -9.31 -11.99
C PHE A 156 -8.52 -9.86 -11.54
N LEU A 157 -7.42 -9.61 -12.27
CA LEU A 157 -6.09 -10.09 -11.86
C LEU A 157 -5.60 -9.38 -10.59
N MET A 158 -5.87 -8.08 -10.46
CA MET A 158 -5.56 -7.32 -9.23
C MET A 158 -6.45 -7.77 -8.07
N PHE A 159 -7.73 -8.01 -8.33
CA PHE A 159 -8.64 -8.58 -7.33
C PHE A 159 -8.15 -9.94 -6.84
N LEU A 160 -7.75 -10.82 -7.77
CA LEU A 160 -7.19 -12.13 -7.46
C LEU A 160 -5.88 -12.01 -6.66
N ALA A 161 -5.01 -11.05 -7.00
CA ALA A 161 -3.77 -10.80 -6.27
C ALA A 161 -4.06 -10.35 -4.82
N ILE A 162 -5.01 -9.43 -4.61
CA ILE A 162 -5.42 -8.97 -3.27
C ILE A 162 -6.04 -10.14 -2.48
N ALA A 163 -6.93 -10.91 -3.10
CA ALA A 163 -7.55 -12.07 -2.46
C ALA A 163 -6.53 -13.15 -2.09
N ALA A 164 -5.56 -13.42 -2.96
CA ALA A 164 -4.45 -14.33 -2.70
C ALA A 164 -3.57 -13.82 -1.56
N PHE A 165 -3.27 -12.52 -1.51
CA PHE A 165 -2.53 -11.92 -0.40
C PHE A 165 -3.23 -12.09 0.94
N ILE A 166 -4.54 -11.80 0.99
CA ILE A 166 -5.35 -11.99 2.20
C ILE A 166 -5.37 -13.46 2.63
N PHE A 167 -5.55 -14.37 1.67
CA PHE A 167 -5.59 -15.82 1.93
C PHE A 167 -4.24 -16.38 2.42
N LEU A 168 -3.13 -15.95 1.81
CA LEU A 168 -1.79 -16.35 2.23
C LEU A 168 -1.43 -15.80 3.61
N TYR A 169 -1.83 -14.55 3.90
CA TYR A 169 -1.63 -13.96 5.21
C TYR A 169 -2.49 -14.63 6.29
N SER A 170 -3.75 -14.98 5.99
CA SER A 170 -4.63 -15.67 6.96
C SER A 170 -4.14 -17.09 7.25
N THR A 171 -3.64 -17.80 6.23
CA THR A 171 -3.10 -19.16 6.38
C THR A 171 -1.73 -19.16 7.08
N GLY A 172 -0.89 -18.15 6.81
CA GLY A 172 0.39 -17.94 7.50
C GLY A 172 0.25 -17.42 8.94
N SER A 173 -0.93 -16.93 9.30
CA SER A 173 -1.29 -16.45 10.64
C SER A 173 -2.15 -17.49 11.37
N SER A 174 -1.64 -18.71 11.53
CA SER A 174 -2.37 -19.77 12.23
C SER A 174 -2.77 -19.30 13.66
N PRO A 175 -4.04 -19.46 14.07
CA PRO A 175 -4.58 -18.87 15.28
C PRO A 175 -4.22 -19.69 16.53
N ASN A 176 -3.02 -19.48 17.08
CA ASN A 176 -2.67 -19.98 18.42
C ASN A 176 -2.76 -18.85 19.46
N THR A 177 -3.95 -18.30 19.63
CA THR A 177 -4.31 -17.66 20.91
C THR A 177 -5.76 -17.96 21.22
N ILE A 178 -6.00 -19.19 21.68
CA ILE A 178 -7.13 -19.47 22.56
C ILE A 178 -6.91 -18.55 23.76
N ILE A 179 -7.65 -17.45 23.82
CA ILE A 179 -7.78 -16.64 25.03
C ILE A 179 -8.39 -17.58 26.07
N PRO A 180 -7.70 -17.96 27.15
CA PRO A 180 -8.40 -18.55 28.28
C PRO A 180 -9.28 -17.44 28.82
N SER A 181 -10.59 -17.68 28.80
CA SER A 181 -11.60 -16.86 29.46
C SER A 181 -11.09 -16.40 30.84
N PRO A 182 -11.17 -15.11 31.19
CA PRO A 182 -10.78 -14.67 32.52
C PRO A 182 -11.71 -15.38 33.51
N LYS A 183 -11.15 -16.31 34.30
CA LYS A 183 -11.82 -16.87 35.47
C LYS A 183 -12.19 -15.68 36.37
N HIS A 184 -13.48 -15.34 36.39
CA HIS A 184 -14.05 -14.44 37.39
C HIS A 184 -13.66 -14.95 38.78
N PRO A 185 -13.04 -14.13 39.65
CA PRO A 185 -12.95 -14.46 41.06
C PRO A 185 -14.36 -14.46 41.65
N ASN A 186 -14.78 -15.61 42.18
CA ASN A 186 -15.95 -15.70 43.04
C ASN A 186 -15.71 -14.83 44.27
N HIS A 187 -16.39 -13.68 44.35
CA HIS A 187 -16.53 -12.96 45.61
C HIS A 187 -17.50 -13.77 46.49
N SER A 188 -16.90 -14.62 47.32
CA SER A 188 -17.54 -15.27 48.46
C SER A 188 -18.16 -14.20 49.36
N MET A 189 -19.47 -14.31 49.57
CA MET A 189 -20.17 -13.64 50.66
C MET A 189 -19.43 -13.87 51.97
N MET A 190 -19.00 -12.80 52.65
CA MET A 190 -18.66 -12.84 54.06
C MET A 190 -19.71 -12.04 54.82
N ASN A 191 -20.68 -12.78 55.35
CA ASN A 191 -21.63 -12.34 56.36
C ASN A 191 -20.84 -11.86 57.59
N MET A 192 -21.08 -10.63 58.05
CA MET A 192 -20.74 -10.22 59.42
C MET A 192 -22.04 -10.12 60.22
N LYS A 193 -22.08 -10.94 61.27
CA LYS A 193 -22.95 -10.79 62.44
C LYS A 193 -22.59 -9.53 63.21
#